data_AF-A0A1E3LVM8-F1
#
_entry.id   AF-A0A1E3LVM8-F1
#
_cell.length_a   1.000
_cell.length_b   1.000
_cell.length_c   1.000
_cell.angle_alpha   90.00
_cell.angle_beta   90.00
_cell.angle_gamma   90.00
#
_symmetry.space_group_name_H-M   'P 1'
#
loop_
_entity.id
_entity.type
_entity.pdbx_description
1 polymer ?
#
loop_
_entity_poly.entity_id
_entity_poly.type
_entity_poly.pdbx_seq_one_letter_code
_entity_poly.pdbx_strand_id
1 'polypeptide(L)'
;MRTWALLLGGLVIWAVHFFTLYIVASVFLTTPLARILTLLITLACFGAIGLLALHVRRIDTDTGMDRWVRTIALLGLGVSGVAILWQGLPALLV
;
A
#
# COMPACT_ATOMS: atom_id res chain seq x y z
N MET A 1 -3.90 -1.34 20.61
CA MET A 1 -4.53 -1.44 19.27
C MET A 1 -3.85 -0.57 18.21
N ARG A 2 -3.50 0.69 18.50
CA ARG A 2 -2.79 1.59 17.55
C ARG A 2 -1.49 1.02 16.96
N THR A 3 -0.68 0.33 17.75
CA THR A 3 0.59 -0.28 17.30
C THR A 3 0.38 -1.27 16.16
N TRP A 4 -0.62 -2.15 16.28
CA TRP A 4 -0.97 -3.11 15.22
C TRP A 4 -1.44 -2.41 13.95
N ALA A 5 -2.16 -1.31 14.06
CA ALA A 5 -2.57 -0.51 12.90
C ALA A 5 -1.36 0.09 12.16
N LEU A 6 -0.31 0.52 12.88
CA LEU A 6 0.93 1.02 12.27
C LEU A 6 1.71 -0.11 11.59
N LEU A 7 1.87 -1.25 12.27
CA LEU A 7 2.63 -2.40 11.76
C LEU A 7 1.96 -3.05 10.54
N LEU A 8 0.62 -3.15 10.55
CA LEU A 8 -0.15 -3.81 9.49
C LEU A 8 -0.67 -2.83 8.44
N GLY A 9 -0.56 -1.52 8.65
CA GLY A 9 -1.17 -0.52 7.78
C GLY A 9 -0.73 -0.64 6.32
N GLY A 10 0.56 -0.89 6.07
CA GLY A 10 1.05 -1.16 4.71
C GLY A 10 0.42 -2.40 4.09
N LEU A 11 0.36 -3.51 4.84
CA LEU A 11 -0.21 -4.77 4.36
C LEU A 11 -1.72 -4.66 4.09
N VAL A 12 -2.44 -3.87 4.89
CA VAL A 12 -3.85 -3.59 4.66
C VAL A 12 -4.04 -2.77 3.38
N ILE A 13 -3.21 -1.75 3.14
CA ILE A 13 -3.26 -0.96 1.89
C ILE A 13 -2.98 -1.87 0.69
N TRP A 14 -1.98 -2.73 0.77
CA TRP A 14 -1.68 -3.71 -0.27
C TRP A 14 -2.84 -4.69 -0.49
N ALA A 15 -3.45 -5.22 0.57
CA ALA A 15 -4.58 -6.15 0.44
C ALA A 15 -5.79 -5.48 -0.24
N VAL A 16 -6.11 -4.24 0.14
CA VAL A 16 -7.17 -3.45 -0.51
C VAL A 16 -6.84 -3.24 -2.00
N HIS A 17 -5.60 -2.87 -2.33
CA HIS A 17 -5.14 -2.75 -3.71
C HIS A 17 -5.32 -4.06 -4.48
N PHE A 18 -4.87 -5.18 -3.90
CA PHE A 18 -4.95 -6.50 -4.51
C PHE A 18 -6.39 -6.89 -4.86
N PHE A 19 -7.30 -6.82 -3.89
CA PHE A 19 -8.69 -7.20 -4.10
C PHE A 19 -9.40 -6.26 -5.08
N THR A 20 -9.08 -4.97 -5.03
CA THR A 20 -9.70 -4.01 -5.95
C THR A 20 -9.25 -4.27 -7.39
N LEU A 21 -7.96 -4.48 -7.63
CA LEU A 21 -7.47 -4.83 -8.97
C LEU A 21 -8.04 -6.16 -9.46
N TYR A 22 -8.18 -7.15 -8.57
CA TYR A 22 -8.80 -8.43 -8.91
C TYR A 22 -10.25 -8.26 -9.38
N ILE A 23 -11.04 -7.44 -8.68
CA ILE A 23 -12.42 -7.11 -9.07
C ILE A 23 -12.43 -6.39 -10.42
N VAL A 24 -11.57 -5.37 -10.61
CA VAL A 24 -11.49 -4.61 -11.86
C VAL A 24 -11.16 -5.52 -13.04
N ALA A 25 -10.14 -6.37 -12.90
CA ALA A 25 -9.75 -7.32 -13.94
C ALA A 25 -10.86 -8.34 -14.25
N SER A 26 -11.62 -8.77 -13.23
CA SER A 26 -12.70 -9.75 -13.39
C SER A 26 -13.95 -9.17 -14.05
N VAL A 27 -14.25 -7.88 -13.83
CA VAL A 27 -15.46 -7.22 -14.35
C VAL A 27 -15.20 -6.56 -15.70
N PHE A 28 -14.09 -5.84 -15.84
CA PHE A 28 -13.78 -5.02 -17.02
C PHE A 28 -12.76 -5.65 -17.97
N LEU A 29 -12.20 -6.83 -17.62
CA LEU A 29 -11.24 -7.57 -18.45
C LEU A 29 -10.06 -6.68 -18.89
N THR A 30 -9.62 -6.78 -20.14
CA THR A 30 -8.47 -6.04 -20.71
C THR A 30 -8.88 -4.72 -21.36
N THR A 31 -10.00 -4.12 -20.95
CA THR A 31 -10.49 -2.87 -21.54
C THR A 31 -9.63 -1.66 -21.15
N PRO A 32 -9.66 -0.57 -21.94
CA PRO A 32 -8.99 0.68 -21.57
C PRO A 32 -9.44 1.23 -20.21
N LEU A 33 -10.73 1.04 -19.86
CA LEU A 33 -11.28 1.43 -18.57
C LEU A 33 -10.60 0.68 -17.43
N ALA A 34 -10.39 -0.63 -17.55
CA ALA A 34 -9.69 -1.43 -16.56
C ALA A 34 -8.27 -0.88 -16.29
N ARG A 35 -7.53 -0.53 -17.35
CA ARG A 35 -6.17 0.04 -17.23
C ARG A 35 -6.17 1.40 -16.54
N ILE A 36 -7.11 2.29 -16.88
CA ILE A 36 -7.26 3.59 -16.22
C ILE A 36 -7.58 3.42 -14.74
N LEU A 37 -8.53 2.53 -14.40
CA LEU A 37 -8.85 2.24 -13.00
C LEU A 37 -7.65 1.66 -12.25
N THR A 38 -6.95 0.69 -12.83
CA THR A 38 -5.72 0.13 -12.26
C THR A 38 -4.69 1.20 -11.97
N LEU A 39 -4.46 2.14 -12.89
CA LEU A 39 -3.53 3.25 -12.70
C LEU A 39 -3.97 4.15 -11.54
N LEU A 40 -5.24 4.58 -11.54
CA LEU A 40 -5.77 5.48 -10.50
C LEU A 40 -5.74 4.83 -9.11
N ILE A 41 -6.14 3.57 -8.99
CA ILE A 41 -6.12 2.80 -7.74
C ILE A 41 -4.67 2.63 -7.25
N THR A 42 -3.74 2.29 -8.15
CA THR A 42 -2.33 2.13 -7.82
C THR A 42 -1.72 3.44 -7.30
N LEU A 43 -1.98 4.56 -7.98
CA LEU A 43 -1.54 5.89 -7.54
C LEU A 43 -2.16 6.29 -6.19
N ALA A 44 -3.45 6.02 -5.99
CA ALA A 44 -4.12 6.29 -4.72
C ALA A 44 -3.49 5.51 -3.56
N CYS A 45 -3.17 4.22 -3.78
CA CYS A 45 -2.51 3.40 -2.77
C CYS A 45 -1.06 3.84 -2.49
N PHE A 46 -0.31 4.29 -3.50
CA PHE A 46 1.00 4.93 -3.27
C PHE A 46 0.87 6.22 -2.47
N GLY A 47 -0.13 7.03 -2.76
CA GLY A 47 -0.47 8.21 -1.96
C GLY A 47 -0.73 7.85 -0.50
N ALA A 48 -1.55 6.81 -0.26
CA ALA A 48 -1.85 6.32 1.09
C ALA A 48 -0.59 5.81 1.82
N ILE A 49 0.29 5.04 1.15
CA ILE A 49 1.58 4.62 1.71
C ILE A 49 2.44 5.83 2.06
N GLY A 50 2.54 6.81 1.16
CA GLY A 50 3.32 8.03 1.38
C GLY A 50 2.81 8.82 2.60
N LEU A 51 1.50 9.05 2.69
CA LEU A 51 0.88 9.74 3.81
C LEU A 51 1.10 8.99 5.12
N LEU A 52 0.92 7.67 5.14
CA LEU A 52 1.13 6.85 6.32
C LEU A 52 2.61 6.82 6.74
N ALA A 53 3.54 6.74 5.79
CA ALA A 53 4.97 6.82 6.06
C ALA A 53 5.37 8.19 6.65
N LEU A 54 4.83 9.28 6.12
CA LEU A 54 5.04 10.63 6.68
C LEU A 54 4.46 10.74 8.09
N HIS A 55 3.29 10.17 8.33
CA HIS A 55 2.67 10.13 9.65
C HIS A 55 3.55 9.34 10.64
N VAL A 56 3.98 8.13 10.28
CA VAL A 56 4.84 7.26 11.11
C VAL A 56 6.18 7.91 11.43
N ARG A 57 6.78 8.64 10.47
CA ARG A 57 8.04 9.36 10.67
C ARG A 57 7.94 10.50 11.68
N ARG A 58 6.75 11.09 11.85
CA ARG A 58 6.49 12.19 12.79
C ARG A 58 6.10 11.71 14.19
N ILE A 59 5.98 10.41 14.41
CA ILE A 59 5.69 9.87 15.74
C ILE A 59 6.97 9.96 16.58
N ASP A 60 6.87 10.69 17.69
CA ASP A 60 7.92 10.77 18.69
C ASP A 60 8.19 9.38 19.29
N THR A 61 9.46 9.07 19.53
CA THR A 61 9.90 7.75 20.02
C THR A 61 10.77 7.90 21.25
N ASP A 62 10.14 7.85 22.41
CA ASP A 62 10.83 8.00 23.70
C ASP A 62 11.56 6.72 24.09
N THR A 63 11.01 5.55 23.75
CA THR A 63 11.59 4.26 24.12
C THR A 63 12.28 3.56 22.94
N GLY A 64 13.14 2.58 23.26
CA GLY A 64 13.73 1.69 22.26
C GLY A 64 12.69 0.84 21.52
N MET A 65 11.62 0.44 22.21
CA MET A 65 10.49 -0.29 21.62
C MET A 65 9.77 0.56 20.56
N ASP A 66 9.54 1.85 20.84
CA ASP A 66 8.86 2.74 19.89
C ASP A 66 9.70 2.95 18.62
N ARG A 67 11.03 3.08 18.77
CA ARG A 67 11.96 3.14 17.63
C ARG A 67 11.92 1.85 16.80
N TRP A 68 11.86 0.69 17.45
CA TRP A 68 11.75 -0.60 16.77
C TRP A 68 10.43 -0.72 16.01
N VAL A 69 9.29 -0.44 16.66
CA VAL A 69 7.96 -0.43 16.03
C VAL A 69 7.94 0.51 14.82
N ARG A 70 8.47 1.72 14.96
CA ARG A 70 8.55 2.70 13.85
C ARG A 70 9.34 2.13 12.68
N THR A 71 10.48 1.49 12.95
CA THR A 71 11.34 0.89 11.92
C THR A 71 10.62 -0.24 11.20
N ILE A 72 10.00 -1.17 11.92
CA ILE A 72 9.25 -2.28 11.32
C ILE A 72 8.05 -1.77 10.52
N ALA A 73 7.31 -0.77 11.03
CA ALA A 73 6.20 -0.17 10.29
C ALA A 73 6.66 0.46 8.98
N LEU A 74 7.77 1.20 8.97
CA LEU A 74 8.34 1.80 7.76
C LEU A 74 8.83 0.74 6.75
N LEU A 75 9.46 -0.34 7.24
CA LEU A 75 9.86 -1.45 6.38
C LEU A 75 8.64 -2.16 5.78
N GLY A 76 7.60 -2.41 6.58
CA GLY A 76 6.34 -2.98 6.12
C GLY A 76 5.67 -2.13 5.04
N LEU A 77 5.67 -0.80 5.20
CA LEU A 77 5.21 0.15 4.18
C LEU A 77 6.06 0.07 2.90
N GLY A 78 7.38 -0.04 3.03
CA GLY A 78 8.28 -0.22 1.89
C GLY A 78 8.00 -1.51 1.11
N VAL A 79 7.89 -2.65 1.82
CA VAL A 79 7.55 -3.95 1.22
C VAL A 79 6.18 -3.89 0.53
N SER A 80 5.20 -3.25 1.17
CA SER A 80 3.86 -3.09 0.59
C SER A 80 3.89 -2.23 -0.68
N GLY A 81 4.71 -1.18 -0.71
CA GLY A 81 4.91 -0.35 -1.90
C GLY A 81 5.53 -1.14 -3.05
N VAL A 82 6.53 -1.98 -2.77
CA VAL A 82 7.13 -2.88 -3.78
C VAL A 82 6.09 -3.88 -4.29
N ALA A 83 5.29 -4.47 -3.41
CA ALA A 83 4.24 -5.42 -3.80
C ALA A 83 3.17 -4.76 -4.69
N ILE A 84 2.73 -3.55 -4.34
CA ILE A 84 1.79 -2.75 -5.16
C ILE A 84 2.39 -2.44 -6.53
N LEU A 85 3.67 -2.04 -6.58
CA LEU A 85 4.36 -1.77 -7.84
C LEU A 85 4.40 -3.01 -8.72
N TRP A 86 4.86 -4.13 -8.14
CA TRP A 86 4.99 -5.41 -8.82
C TRP A 86 3.66 -5.92 -9.35
N GLN A 87 2.56 -5.71 -8.61
CA GLN A 87 1.24 -6.14 -9.02
C GLN A 87 0.58 -5.20 -10.03
N GLY A 88 0.74 -3.88 -9.84
CA GLY A 88 0.12 -2.87 -10.70
C GLY A 88 0.75 -2.80 -12.10
N LEU A 89 2.07 -2.97 -12.21
CA LEU A 89 2.78 -2.90 -13.50
C LEU A 89 2.27 -3.91 -14.53
N PRO A 90 2.24 -5.23 -14.26
CA PRO A 90 1.72 -6.21 -15.19
C PRO A 90 0.25 -5.96 -15.56
N ALA A 91 -0.58 -5.55 -14.59
CA ALA A 91 -1.99 -5.25 -14.80
C ALA A 91 -2.24 -4.00 -15.69
N LEU A 92 -1.22 -3.17 -15.91
CA LEU A 92 -1.28 -2.06 -16.87
C LEU A 92 -0.82 -2.47 -18.28
N LEU A 93 0.02 -3.50 -18.38
CA LEU A 93 0.68 -3.91 -19.61
C LEU A 93 -0.05 -5.02 -20.37
N VAL A 94 -0.81 -5.85 -19.64
CA VAL A 94 -1.64 -6.94 -20.19
C VAL A 94 -3.07 -6.45 -20.35
#